data_AF-A0A920T2X4-F1
#
_entry.id   AF-A0A920T2X4-F1
#
_cell.length_a   1.000
_cell.length_b   1.000
_cell.length_c   1.000
_cell.angle_alpha   90.00
_cell.angle_beta   90.00
_cell.angle_gamma   90.00
#
_symmetry.space_group_name_H-M   'P 1'
#
loop_
_entity.id
_entity.type
_entity.pdbx_description
1 polymer ?
#
loop_
_entity_poly.entity_id
_entity_poly.type
_entity_poly.pdbx_seq_one_letter_code
_entity_poly.pdbx_strand_id
1 'polypeptide(L)' 'MILKNKVPEGPLADKWTKYKSSIPLVSPANKRRLEVLVIGTGLAGGSAAPSLAEMG' A
#
# COMPACT_ATOMS: atom_id res chain seq x y z
N MET A 1 4.14 -22.30 17.35
CA MET A 1 4.26 -20.85 17.05
C MET A 1 2.90 -20.31 16.67
N ILE A 2 2.44 -19.23 17.31
CA ILE A 2 1.18 -18.56 16.96
C ILE A 2 1.47 -17.58 15.82
N LEU A 3 0.85 -17.78 14.66
CA LEU A 3 0.93 -16.84 13.55
C LEU A 3 0.09 -15.60 13.86
N LYS A 4 0.74 -14.42 13.96
CA LYS A 4 0.03 -13.14 14.07
C LYS A 4 -0.39 -12.70 12.68
N ASN A 5 -1.65 -12.92 12.32
CA ASN A 5 -2.23 -12.45 11.07
C ASN A 5 -2.66 -10.97 11.21
N LYS A 6 -2.19 -10.09 10.33
CA LYS A 6 -2.58 -8.66 10.32
C LYS A 6 -3.91 -8.44 9.59
N VAL A 7 -4.95 -9.16 10.01
CA VAL A 7 -6.26 -9.13 9.36
C VAL A 7 -7.00 -7.85 9.78
N PRO A 8 -7.54 -7.05 8.84
CA PRO A 8 -8.32 -5.87 9.19
C PRO A 8 -9.59 -6.20 9.97
N GLU A 9 -10.07 -5.26 10.77
CA GLU A 9 -11.29 -5.42 11.56
C GLU A 9 -12.57 -5.27 10.71
N GLY A 10 -13.72 -5.67 11.26
CA GLY A 10 -15.03 -5.52 10.63
C GLY A 10 -15.54 -6.74 9.85
N PRO A 11 -16.74 -6.63 9.24
CA PRO A 11 -17.41 -7.71 8.51
C PRO A 11 -16.61 -8.19 7.30
N LEU A 12 -16.59 -9.50 7.05
CA LEU A 12 -15.78 -10.12 6.00
C LEU A 12 -16.01 -9.49 4.60
N ALA A 13 -17.26 -9.17 4.27
CA ALA A 13 -17.64 -8.60 2.97
C ALA A 13 -16.99 -7.23 2.71
N ASP A 14 -16.83 -6.40 3.74
CA ASP A 14 -16.34 -5.02 3.59
C ASP A 14 -14.88 -4.85 4.02
N LYS A 15 -14.33 -5.84 4.71
CA LYS A 15 -13.09 -5.77 5.48
C LYS A 15 -11.94 -5.14 4.69
N TRP A 16 -11.67 -5.68 3.51
CA TRP A 16 -10.55 -5.23 2.67
C TRP A 16 -10.85 -3.93 1.93
N THR A 17 -12.10 -3.72 1.53
CA THR A 17 -12.55 -2.47 0.90
C THR A 17 -12.39 -1.30 1.86
N LYS A 18 -12.90 -1.44 3.10
CA LYS A 18 -12.77 -0.43 4.16
C LYS A 18 -11.31 -0.17 4.52
N TYR A 19 -10.51 -1.23 4.67
CA TYR A 19 -9.08 -1.10 4.94
C TYR A 19 -8.37 -0.31 3.82
N LYS A 20 -8.59 -0.68 2.56
CA LYS A 20 -7.98 0.01 1.41
C LYS A 20 -8.35 1.50 1.35
N SER A 21 -9.56 1.87 1.78
CA SER A 21 -10.00 3.27 1.83
C SER A 21 -9.46 4.07 3.01
N SER A 22 -9.02 3.42 4.09
CA SER A 22 -8.52 4.09 5.30
C SER A 22 -7.01 4.12 5.43
N ILE A 23 -6.27 3.35 4.62
CA ILE A 23 -4.80 3.38 4.68
C ILE A 23 -4.25 4.77 4.28
N PRO A 24 -3.19 5.25 4.95
CA PRO A 24 -2.50 6.45 4.52
C PRO A 24 -1.97 6.30 3.09
N LEU A 25 -2.26 7.29 2.24
CA LEU A 25 -1.69 7.35 0.90
C LEU A 25 -0.17 7.58 0.99
N VAL A 26 0.55 7.04 0.01
CA VAL A 26 1.98 7.34 -0.14
C VAL A 26 2.13 8.78 -0.62
N SER A 27 2.94 9.55 0.08
CA SER A 27 3.25 10.95 -0.20
C SER A 27 4.71 11.24 0.16
N PRO A 28 5.31 12.34 -0.33
CA PRO A 28 6.68 12.70 0.04
C PRO A 28 6.91 12.76 1.56
N ALA A 29 5.89 13.13 2.33
CA ALA A 29 5.97 13.24 3.79
C ALA A 29 6.13 11.89 4.52
N ASN A 30 5.66 10.77 3.93
CA ASN A 30 5.69 9.45 4.58
C ASN A 30 6.46 8.38 3.80
N LYS A 31 6.82 8.62 2.54
CA LYS A 31 7.49 7.65 1.65
C LYS A 31 8.78 7.09 2.25
N ARG A 32 9.62 7.91 2.89
CA ARG A 32 10.85 7.48 3.59
C ARG A 32 10.65 6.42 4.67
N ARG A 33 9.44 6.32 5.23
CA ARG A 33 9.08 5.37 6.29
C ARG A 33 8.46 4.07 5.74
N LEU A 34 8.28 3.99 4.42
CA LEU A 34 7.54 2.92 3.76
C LEU A 34 8.42 2.25 2.72
N GLU A 35 8.47 0.93 2.76
CA GLU A 35 8.96 0.13 1.64
C GLU A 35 7.81 -0.06 0.64
N VAL A 36 8.04 0.31 -0.61
CA VAL A 36 7.00 0.26 -1.66
C VAL A 36 7.39 -0.79 -2.68
N LEU A 37 6.56 -1.84 -2.78
CA LEU A 37 6.65 -2.84 -3.83
C LEU A 37 5.62 -2.53 -4.93
N VAL A 38 6.09 -2.29 -6.14
CA VAL A 38 5.23 -2.11 -7.31
C VAL A 38 5.02 -3.46 -7.99
N ILE A 39 3.77 -3.91 -8.07
CA ILE A 39 3.40 -5.16 -8.75
C ILE A 39 2.67 -4.82 -10.04
N GLY A 40 3.24 -5.23 -11.18
CA GLY A 40 2.72 -4.98 -12.52
C GLY A 40 3.51 -3.90 -13.26
N THR A 41 3.83 -4.17 -14.54
CA THR A 41 4.70 -3.33 -15.38
C THR A 41 3.94 -2.58 -16.49
N GLY A 42 2.62 -2.45 -16.35
CA GLY A 42 1.80 -1.66 -17.28
C GLY A 42 2.04 -0.16 -17.14
N LEU A 43 1.31 0.66 -17.91
CA LEU A 43 1.47 2.13 -17.94
C LEU A 43 1.46 2.78 -16.56
N ALA A 44 0.55 2.34 -15.69
CA ALA A 44 0.46 2.83 -14.32
C ALA A 44 1.67 2.40 -13.47
N GLY A 45 2.10 1.14 -13.55
CA GLY A 45 3.23 0.63 -12.76
C GLY A 45 4.56 1.22 -13.20
N GLY A 46 4.79 1.29 -14.51
CA GLY A 46 6.02 1.85 -15.10
C GLY A 46 6.20 3.35 -14.85
N SER A 47 5.11 4.11 -14.71
CA SER A 47 5.17 5.53 -14.32
C SER A 47 5.19 5.74 -12.80
N ALA A 48 4.49 4.90 -12.03
CA ALA A 48 4.43 5.00 -10.58
C ALA A 48 5.78 4.65 -9.92
N ALA A 49 6.48 3.61 -10.39
CA ALA A 49 7.76 3.19 -9.80
C ALA A 49 8.83 4.32 -9.78
N PRO A 50 9.19 4.96 -10.91
CA PRO A 50 10.16 6.06 -10.89
C PRO A 50 9.63 7.27 -10.14
N SER A 51 8.35 7.63 -10.30
CA SER A 51 7.76 8.77 -9.58
C SER A 51 7.86 8.62 -8.07
N LEU A 52 7.62 7.41 -7.54
CA LEU A 52 7.75 7.13 -6.11
C LEU A 52 9.21 6.99 -5.66
N ALA A 53 10.14 6.60 -6.55
CA ALA A 53 11.57 6.57 -6.26
C ALA A 53 12.17 7.97 -6.12
N GLU A 54 11.72 8.92 -6.94
CA GLU A 54 12.17 10.32 -6.88
C GLU A 54 11.66 11.07 -5.63
N MET A 55 10.63 10.56 -4.95
CA MET A 55 10.10 11.15 -3.71
C MET A 55 10.95 10.86 -2.47
N GLY A 56 12.07 10.14 -2.62
CA GLY A 56 12.99 9.74 -1.55
C GLY A 56 12.55 8.48 -0.80
#